data_AF-A0A7S3BE58-F1
#
_entry.id   AF-A0A7S3BE58-F1
#
_cell.length_a   1.000
_cell.length_b   1.000
_cell.length_c   1.000
_cell.angle_alpha   90.00
_cell.angle_beta   90.00
_cell.angle_gamma   90.00
#
_symmetry.space_group_name_H-M   'P 1'
#
loop_
_entity.id
_entity.type
_entity.pdbx_description
1 polymer ?
#
loop_
_entity_poly.entity_id
_entity_poly.type
_entity_poly.pdbx_seq_one_letter_code
_entity_poly.pdbx_strand_id
1 'polypeptide(L)'
;GIRLTRGDALPWNATRWTTPTRTIITGVSPGNCIDRRPPYTGYPRVIACQFDGRLSLARHAGIFHMYARANLRYQAVSGGRYVQTTSSSHLEHGWRDWQLVHINGIDPNEVDIYFFAVQPNPVDEQSLVAIFPLTHPPAACVMIAFSLDGISFSRPVNLRSSVLGVRPAATLGSKRGDQKRLEWRGEDHPAAGIVRMPNDTSKLIFYVHHAVRGTTVRKSAIAHLRAYQLEASELRRLTHLALDQNNSWSPSNLA
;
A
#
# COMPACT_ATOMS: atom_id res chain seq x y z
N GLY A 1 8.58 -12.09 -8.51
CA GLY A 1 8.35 -11.41 -9.81
C GLY A 1 6.87 -11.24 -10.01
N ILE A 2 6.45 -10.23 -10.77
CA ILE A 2 5.06 -9.85 -10.97
C ILE A 2 4.62 -10.29 -12.36
N ARG A 3 3.47 -10.96 -12.43
CA ARG A 3 2.89 -11.49 -13.66
C ARG A 3 1.50 -10.92 -13.88
N LEU A 4 1.15 -10.65 -15.13
CA LEU A 4 -0.20 -10.34 -15.56
C LEU A 4 -0.83 -11.56 -16.21
N THR A 5 -2.12 -11.70 -15.99
CA THR A 5 -2.95 -12.75 -16.57
C THR A 5 -4.36 -12.21 -16.70
N ARG A 6 -5.06 -12.65 -17.75
CA ARG A 6 -6.44 -12.26 -18.00
C ARG A 6 -7.35 -13.25 -17.26
N GLY A 7 -8.24 -12.72 -16.43
CA GLY A 7 -9.33 -13.51 -15.87
C GLY A 7 -10.44 -13.68 -16.88
N ASP A 8 -10.75 -14.92 -17.26
CA ASP A 8 -11.78 -15.18 -18.25
C ASP A 8 -13.15 -15.57 -17.64
N ALA A 9 -13.27 -15.78 -16.33
CA ALA A 9 -14.56 -15.87 -15.60
C ALA A 9 -14.38 -15.95 -14.07
N LEU A 10 -15.40 -15.46 -13.32
CA LEU A 10 -15.63 -15.78 -11.92
C LEU A 10 -16.37 -17.14 -11.80
N PRO A 11 -16.16 -17.96 -10.75
CA PRO A 11 -15.23 -17.76 -9.64
C PRO A 11 -13.82 -18.23 -9.99
N TRP A 12 -12.81 -17.56 -9.43
CA TRP A 12 -11.40 -17.92 -9.51
C TRP A 12 -11.12 -19.21 -8.72
N ASN A 13 -11.59 -20.36 -9.20
CA ASN A 13 -11.12 -21.64 -8.66
C ASN A 13 -9.62 -21.78 -8.98
N ALA A 14 -8.83 -21.93 -7.93
CA ALA A 14 -7.40 -21.66 -7.83
C ALA A 14 -6.46 -22.53 -8.70
N THR A 15 -6.93 -23.20 -9.75
CA THR A 15 -6.16 -24.26 -10.42
C THR A 15 -6.00 -24.14 -11.92
N ARG A 16 -6.66 -23.21 -12.63
CA ARG A 16 -6.40 -23.03 -14.07
C ARG A 16 -6.44 -21.57 -14.49
N TRP A 17 -5.26 -20.94 -14.43
CA TRP A 17 -4.95 -19.81 -15.31
C TRP A 17 -4.86 -20.38 -16.73
N THR A 18 -5.96 -20.33 -17.49
CA THR A 18 -6.04 -20.87 -18.86
C THR A 18 -5.30 -20.00 -19.87
N THR A 19 -5.04 -18.73 -19.52
CA THR A 19 -4.28 -17.79 -20.34
C THR A 19 -2.80 -17.73 -19.93
N PRO A 20 -1.88 -17.58 -20.89
CA PRO A 20 -0.46 -17.41 -20.60
C PRO A 20 -0.25 -16.26 -19.61
N THR A 21 0.37 -16.54 -18.46
CA THR A 21 0.81 -15.49 -17.55
C THR A 21 2.05 -14.83 -18.13
N ARG A 22 2.00 -13.52 -18.40
CA ARG A 22 3.18 -12.77 -18.85
C ARG A 22 3.89 -12.17 -17.65
N THR A 23 5.18 -12.46 -17.50
CA THR A 23 6.00 -11.76 -16.51
C THR A 23 6.26 -10.35 -17.00
N ILE A 24 5.86 -9.34 -16.22
CA ILE A 24 6.07 -7.93 -16.53
C ILE A 24 7.20 -7.30 -15.72
N ILE A 25 7.48 -7.86 -14.53
CA ILE A 25 8.59 -7.45 -13.66
C ILE A 25 9.23 -8.71 -13.08
N THR A 26 10.54 -8.88 -13.28
CA THR A 26 11.28 -9.99 -12.68
C THR A 26 11.44 -9.78 -11.18
N GLY A 27 11.43 -10.86 -10.41
CA GLY A 27 11.76 -10.76 -8.97
C GLY A 27 13.27 -10.60 -8.74
N VAL A 28 14.07 -11.08 -9.69
CA VAL A 28 15.53 -11.00 -9.69
C VAL A 28 15.94 -9.73 -10.42
N SER A 29 16.76 -8.91 -9.77
CA SER A 29 17.24 -7.61 -10.27
C SER A 29 16.14 -6.70 -10.84
N PRO A 30 15.08 -6.33 -10.08
CA PRO A 30 13.95 -5.56 -10.61
C PRO A 30 14.23 -4.07 -10.89
N GLY A 31 15.48 -3.61 -10.81
CA GLY A 31 15.86 -2.19 -10.88
C GLY A 31 15.52 -1.43 -9.59
N ASN A 32 16.54 -1.11 -8.79
CA ASN A 32 16.45 -0.31 -7.54
C ASN A 32 15.32 -0.71 -6.53
N CYS A 33 14.84 -1.94 -6.57
CA CYS A 33 13.77 -2.37 -5.69
C CYS A 33 14.26 -2.49 -4.23
N ILE A 34 13.42 -2.02 -3.30
CA ILE A 34 13.77 -1.87 -1.89
C ILE A 34 13.16 -2.99 -1.05
N ASP A 35 13.93 -4.06 -0.85
CA ASP A 35 13.57 -5.16 0.06
C ASP A 35 14.82 -5.63 0.84
N ARG A 36 15.02 -5.06 2.04
CA ARG A 36 16.18 -5.35 2.90
C ARG A 36 16.04 -6.62 3.75
N ARG A 37 14.95 -7.36 3.60
CA ARG A 37 14.75 -8.64 4.29
C ARG A 37 15.71 -9.71 3.74
N PRO A 38 16.03 -10.74 4.54
CA PRO A 38 16.80 -11.87 4.02
C PRO A 38 16.03 -12.53 2.86
N PRO A 39 16.74 -13.03 1.83
CA PRO A 39 16.11 -13.78 0.75
C PRO A 39 15.42 -15.03 1.33
N TYR A 40 14.14 -15.20 1.01
CA TYR A 40 13.32 -16.32 1.48
C TYR A 40 13.84 -17.69 1.01
N THR A 41 14.66 -17.71 -0.05
CA THR A 41 15.05 -18.91 -0.78
C THR A 41 16.33 -19.57 -0.30
N GLY A 42 16.99 -19.05 0.74
CA GLY A 42 18.25 -19.61 1.23
C GLY A 42 19.44 -19.47 0.26
N TYR A 43 19.27 -18.75 -0.86
CA TYR A 43 20.33 -18.46 -1.82
C TYR A 43 20.95 -17.08 -1.51
N PRO A 44 22.13 -17.01 -0.88
CA PRO A 44 22.71 -15.77 -0.37
C PRO A 44 23.22 -14.80 -1.45
N ARG A 45 23.06 -15.10 -2.75
CA ARG A 45 23.66 -14.34 -3.86
C ARG A 45 22.68 -13.73 -4.85
N VAL A 46 21.37 -13.92 -4.66
CA VAL A 46 20.35 -13.35 -5.57
C VAL A 46 19.63 -12.21 -4.85
N ILE A 47 19.90 -10.97 -5.25
CA ILE A 47 19.09 -9.81 -4.85
C ILE A 47 17.72 -9.99 -5.51
N ALA A 48 16.75 -10.41 -4.70
CA ALA A 48 15.39 -10.65 -5.15
C ALA A 48 14.40 -9.87 -4.30
N CYS A 49 13.54 -9.11 -4.97
CA CYS A 49 12.38 -8.53 -4.32
C CYS A 49 11.24 -9.53 -4.25
N GLN A 50 10.72 -9.71 -3.04
CA GLN A 50 9.68 -10.69 -2.80
C GLN A 50 8.33 -10.18 -3.32
N PHE A 51 8.11 -8.86 -3.32
CA PHE A 51 6.83 -8.23 -3.69
C PHE A 51 5.63 -8.88 -3.00
N ASP A 52 5.80 -9.27 -1.74
CA ASP A 52 4.77 -9.95 -0.96
C ASP A 52 3.77 -8.95 -0.36
N GLY A 53 2.53 -9.40 -0.24
CA GLY A 53 1.39 -8.55 0.09
C GLY A 53 0.57 -8.21 -1.14
N ARG A 54 -0.21 -7.13 -1.05
CA ARG A 54 -1.08 -6.66 -2.13
C ARG A 54 -0.34 -5.63 -2.98
N LEU A 55 -0.50 -5.74 -4.29
CA LEU A 55 -0.07 -4.74 -5.27
C LEU A 55 -1.24 -3.81 -5.60
N SER A 56 -0.94 -2.56 -5.95
CA SER A 56 -1.90 -1.66 -6.57
C SER A 56 -1.40 -1.24 -7.95
N LEU A 57 -2.30 -1.18 -8.92
CA LEU A 57 -2.02 -0.73 -10.28
C LEU A 57 -3.02 0.36 -10.64
N ALA A 58 -2.53 1.55 -10.94
CA ALA A 58 -3.34 2.68 -11.39
C ALA A 58 -2.84 3.17 -12.75
N ARG A 59 -3.75 3.67 -13.59
CA ARG A 59 -3.38 4.39 -14.82
C ARG A 59 -3.80 5.84 -14.68
N HIS A 60 -2.86 6.76 -14.83
CA HIS A 60 -3.10 8.19 -14.70
C HIS A 60 -2.23 8.97 -15.69
N ALA A 61 -2.80 9.99 -16.34
CA ALA A 61 -2.13 10.76 -17.40
C ALA A 61 -1.43 9.88 -18.46
N GLY A 62 -2.05 8.75 -18.83
CA GLY A 62 -1.49 7.79 -19.80
C GLY A 62 -0.39 6.86 -19.26
N ILE A 63 0.06 7.05 -18.02
CA ILE A 63 1.11 6.26 -17.37
C ILE A 63 0.49 5.25 -16.39
N PHE A 64 0.98 4.02 -16.43
CA PHE A 64 0.71 3.00 -15.42
C PHE A 64 1.67 3.18 -14.24
N HIS A 65 1.13 3.20 -13.03
CA HIS A 65 1.88 3.20 -11.78
C HIS A 65 1.58 1.90 -11.02
N MET A 66 2.63 1.19 -10.61
CA MET A 66 2.52 -0.01 -9.80
C MET A 66 3.15 0.23 -8.44
N TYR A 67 2.34 0.04 -7.40
CA TYR A 67 2.73 0.21 -6.01
C TYR A 67 2.89 -1.14 -5.35
N ALA A 68 4.01 -1.31 -4.66
CA ALA A 68 4.33 -2.49 -3.87
C ALA A 68 4.89 -2.07 -2.52
N ARG A 69 4.90 -3.01 -1.59
CA ARG A 69 5.54 -2.80 -0.29
C ARG A 69 7.05 -2.67 -0.45
N ALA A 70 7.64 -1.69 0.23
CA ALA A 70 9.07 -1.55 0.45
C ALA A 70 9.41 -2.02 1.86
N ASN A 71 10.45 -2.84 2.00
CA ASN A 71 10.97 -3.22 3.32
C ASN A 71 12.32 -2.54 3.52
N LEU A 72 12.33 -1.49 4.33
CA LEU A 72 13.50 -0.62 4.55
C LEU A 72 14.45 -1.19 5.60
N ARG A 73 14.03 -2.24 6.30
CA ARG A 73 14.76 -2.88 7.40
C ARG A 73 14.74 -4.40 7.24
N TYR A 74 15.79 -5.04 7.74
CA TYR A 74 15.92 -6.49 7.75
C TYR A 74 14.81 -7.18 8.58
N GLN A 75 14.52 -6.62 9.76
CA GLN A 75 13.41 -7.01 10.63
C GLN A 75 12.77 -5.75 11.21
N ALA A 76 11.54 -5.45 10.80
CA ALA A 76 10.76 -4.33 11.29
C ALA A 76 9.84 -4.81 12.44
N VAL A 77 10.15 -4.40 13.67
CA VAL A 77 9.27 -4.61 14.84
C VAL A 77 8.23 -3.48 14.94
N SER A 78 8.64 -2.29 14.56
CA SER A 78 7.79 -1.16 14.19
C SER A 78 8.58 -0.31 13.20
N GLY A 79 7.88 0.29 12.24
CA GLY A 79 8.48 1.18 11.26
C GLY A 79 9.32 0.47 10.21
N GLY A 80 9.47 1.07 9.03
CA GLY A 80 10.32 0.56 7.96
C GLY A 80 9.62 -0.44 7.02
N ARG A 81 8.29 -0.53 7.08
CA ARG A 81 7.49 -1.09 5.98
C ARG A 81 6.75 0.04 5.32
N TYR A 82 7.07 0.27 4.06
CA TYR A 82 6.62 1.45 3.36
C TYR A 82 6.14 1.08 1.97
N VAL A 83 6.06 2.06 1.08
CA VAL A 83 5.58 1.87 -0.28
C VAL A 83 6.65 2.31 -1.27
N GLN A 84 6.84 1.51 -2.31
CA GLN A 84 7.64 1.84 -3.48
C GLN A 84 6.76 1.77 -4.72
N THR A 85 7.12 2.54 -5.73
CA THR A 85 6.43 2.58 -7.02
C THR A 85 7.41 2.38 -8.17
N THR A 86 6.90 1.80 -9.25
CA THR A 86 7.49 1.84 -10.59
C THR A 86 6.41 2.31 -11.57
N SER A 87 6.81 2.77 -12.75
CA SER A 87 5.89 3.27 -13.76
C SER A 87 6.25 2.82 -15.16
N SER A 88 5.26 2.71 -16.04
CA SER A 88 5.46 2.48 -17.47
C SER A 88 4.36 3.16 -18.29
N SER A 89 4.67 3.60 -19.52
CA SER A 89 3.66 3.96 -20.52
C SER A 89 2.98 2.74 -21.16
N HIS A 90 3.57 1.55 -20.98
CA HIS A 90 3.07 0.29 -21.51
C HIS A 90 2.91 -0.74 -20.39
N LEU A 91 1.73 -1.33 -20.28
CA LEU A 91 1.43 -2.26 -19.19
C LEU A 91 2.37 -3.49 -19.16
N GLU A 92 2.83 -3.92 -20.33
CA GLU A 92 3.52 -5.22 -20.49
C GLU A 92 5.05 -5.14 -20.49
N HIS A 93 5.65 -3.94 -20.59
CA HIS A 93 7.10 -3.74 -20.70
C HIS A 93 7.46 -2.28 -20.40
N GLY A 94 8.75 -1.94 -20.37
CA GLY A 94 9.20 -0.55 -20.21
C GLY A 94 9.04 0.02 -18.79
N TRP A 95 8.89 -0.86 -17.80
CA TRP A 95 8.86 -0.47 -16.39
C TRP A 95 10.18 0.19 -15.98
N ARG A 96 10.09 1.37 -15.38
CA ARG A 96 11.24 2.10 -14.82
C ARG A 96 11.76 1.41 -13.56
N ASP A 97 12.93 1.84 -13.11
CA ASP A 97 13.45 1.47 -11.79
C ASP A 97 12.45 1.81 -10.68
N TRP A 98 12.42 0.97 -9.65
CA TRP A 98 11.62 1.23 -8.47
C TRP A 98 12.18 2.42 -7.70
N GLN A 99 11.29 3.18 -7.10
CA GLN A 99 11.64 4.28 -6.21
C GLN A 99 10.68 4.31 -5.02
N LEU A 100 11.13 4.86 -3.91
CA LEU A 100 10.29 5.03 -2.73
C LEU A 100 9.20 6.06 -3.04
N VAL A 101 7.96 5.79 -2.62
CA VAL A 101 6.91 6.81 -2.64
C VAL A 101 7.27 7.90 -1.64
N HIS A 102 6.96 9.17 -1.92
CA HIS A 102 7.07 10.25 -0.94
C HIS A 102 5.68 10.57 -0.41
N ILE A 103 5.47 10.56 0.91
CA ILE A 103 4.21 10.99 1.53
C ILE A 103 4.55 12.14 2.46
N ASN A 104 4.01 13.33 2.18
CA ASN A 104 4.36 14.53 2.91
C ASN A 104 4.09 14.39 4.42
N GLY A 105 5.10 14.69 5.24
CA GLY A 105 5.02 14.63 6.70
C GLY A 105 5.08 13.24 7.31
N ILE A 106 5.50 12.21 6.55
CA ILE A 106 5.67 10.84 7.05
C ILE A 106 7.14 10.41 6.89
N ASP A 107 7.81 10.09 8.00
CA ASP A 107 9.10 9.41 7.95
C ASP A 107 8.88 7.90 7.67
N PRO A 108 9.37 7.36 6.54
CA PRO A 108 9.19 5.97 6.21
C PRO A 108 9.88 4.99 7.19
N ASN A 109 10.80 5.46 8.04
CA ASN A 109 11.45 4.67 9.08
C ASN A 109 10.63 4.51 10.36
N GLU A 110 9.63 5.35 10.57
CA GLU A 110 8.84 5.40 11.81
C GLU A 110 7.47 4.71 11.67
N VAL A 111 7.02 4.50 10.44
CA VAL A 111 5.68 3.98 10.16
C VAL A 111 5.68 2.62 9.45
N ASP A 112 4.59 1.88 9.60
CA ASP A 112 4.29 0.72 8.78
C ASP A 112 3.04 0.98 7.90
N ILE A 113 3.23 0.85 6.58
CA ILE A 113 2.19 0.84 5.54
C ILE A 113 2.21 -0.52 4.86
N TYR A 114 1.21 -1.36 5.13
CA TYR A 114 1.14 -2.74 4.62
C TYR A 114 0.52 -2.87 3.24
N PHE A 115 -0.30 -1.91 2.87
CA PHE A 115 -1.05 -1.89 1.62
C PHE A 115 -1.29 -0.44 1.21
N PHE A 116 -1.23 -0.15 -0.09
CA PHE A 116 -1.38 1.19 -0.62
C PHE A 116 -2.29 1.13 -1.83
N ALA A 117 -3.60 1.32 -1.61
CA ALA A 117 -4.62 1.19 -2.65
C ALA A 117 -4.71 2.50 -3.42
N VAL A 118 -4.05 2.57 -4.57
CA VAL A 118 -4.02 3.75 -5.44
C VAL A 118 -4.92 3.54 -6.64
N GLN A 119 -5.70 4.57 -6.99
CA GLN A 119 -6.54 4.61 -8.17
C GLN A 119 -6.67 6.05 -8.70
N PRO A 120 -7.17 6.24 -9.94
CA PRO A 120 -7.68 7.54 -10.36
C PRO A 120 -8.69 8.09 -9.35
N ASN A 121 -8.55 9.37 -9.00
CA ASN A 121 -9.45 10.00 -8.07
C ASN A 121 -10.85 10.08 -8.70
N PRO A 122 -11.88 9.46 -8.07
CA PRO A 122 -13.19 9.37 -8.71
C PRO A 122 -13.86 10.74 -8.88
N VAL A 123 -13.44 11.79 -8.16
CA VAL A 123 -14.05 13.13 -8.20
C VAL A 123 -13.18 14.21 -8.83
N ASP A 124 -11.98 13.86 -9.28
CA ASP A 124 -11.01 14.74 -9.95
C ASP A 124 -10.11 13.92 -10.88
N GLU A 125 -10.23 14.13 -12.19
CA GLU A 125 -9.52 13.35 -13.20
C GLU A 125 -8.02 13.66 -13.26
N GLN A 126 -7.59 14.79 -12.70
CA GLN A 126 -6.21 15.25 -12.70
C GLN A 126 -5.39 14.70 -11.54
N SER A 127 -6.00 13.94 -10.63
CA SER A 127 -5.30 13.39 -9.48
C SER A 127 -5.52 11.88 -9.28
N LEU A 128 -4.62 11.31 -8.50
CA LEU A 128 -4.70 9.99 -7.91
C LEU A 128 -5.13 10.12 -6.45
N VAL A 129 -5.83 9.09 -5.97
CA VAL A 129 -6.16 8.92 -4.56
C VAL A 129 -5.60 7.61 -4.05
N ALA A 130 -4.97 7.65 -2.88
CA ALA A 130 -4.47 6.49 -2.15
C ALA A 130 -5.25 6.32 -0.85
N ILE A 131 -5.77 5.11 -0.60
CA ILE A 131 -6.23 4.71 0.74
C ILE A 131 -5.32 3.61 1.28
N PHE A 132 -4.86 3.74 2.52
CA PHE A 132 -3.88 2.83 3.10
C PHE A 132 -4.01 2.72 4.61
N PRO A 133 -3.65 1.57 5.21
CA PRO A 133 -3.47 1.48 6.64
C PRO A 133 -2.12 2.09 7.01
N LEU A 134 -2.12 2.93 8.04
CA LEU A 134 -0.93 3.51 8.64
C LEU A 134 -0.84 3.04 10.09
N THR A 135 0.27 2.42 10.45
CA THR A 135 0.63 2.12 11.84
C THR A 135 1.79 3.01 12.24
N HIS A 136 1.59 3.83 13.26
CA HIS A 136 2.61 4.69 13.86
C HIS A 136 2.40 4.66 15.37
N PRO A 137 3.02 3.71 16.09
CA PRO A 137 2.75 3.49 17.51
C PRO A 137 2.85 4.79 18.32
N PRO A 138 1.89 5.06 19.24
CA PRO A 138 0.86 4.14 19.74
C PRO A 138 -0.46 4.16 18.95
N ALA A 139 -0.48 4.67 17.71
CA ALA A 139 -1.69 4.78 16.89
C ALA A 139 -1.68 3.87 15.63
N ALA A 140 -2.88 3.53 15.17
CA ALA A 140 -3.11 2.97 13.84
C ALA A 140 -4.38 3.59 13.23
N CYS A 141 -4.38 3.81 11.91
CA CYS A 141 -5.51 4.42 11.19
C CYS A 141 -5.62 3.86 9.77
N VAL A 142 -6.78 4.07 9.15
CA VAL A 142 -6.95 4.06 7.70
C VAL A 142 -6.88 5.52 7.23
N MET A 143 -5.92 5.81 6.36
CA MET A 143 -5.58 7.13 5.87
C MET A 143 -5.96 7.28 4.39
N ILE A 144 -6.11 8.52 3.95
CA ILE A 144 -6.25 8.92 2.55
C ILE A 144 -5.19 9.97 2.18
N ALA A 145 -4.61 9.90 0.99
CA ALA A 145 -3.70 10.91 0.45
C ALA A 145 -3.87 11.06 -1.07
N PHE A 146 -3.42 12.18 -1.62
CA PHE A 146 -3.64 12.56 -3.03
C PHE A 146 -2.33 12.84 -3.73
N SER A 147 -2.27 12.59 -5.05
CA SER A 147 -1.06 12.79 -5.85
C SER A 147 -1.40 13.27 -7.26
N LEU A 148 -0.52 14.07 -7.86
CA LEU A 148 -0.61 14.49 -9.26
C LEU A 148 0.37 13.71 -10.17
N ASP A 149 1.41 13.12 -9.60
CA ASP A 149 2.52 12.47 -10.33
C ASP A 149 2.61 10.96 -10.08
N GLY A 150 1.80 10.44 -9.15
CA GLY A 150 1.83 9.05 -8.69
C GLY A 150 3.07 8.67 -7.89
N ILE A 151 3.93 9.60 -7.49
CA ILE A 151 5.16 9.38 -6.73
C ILE A 151 5.12 10.14 -5.42
N SER A 152 4.69 11.40 -5.47
CA SER A 152 4.59 12.33 -4.35
C SER A 152 3.12 12.46 -3.94
N PHE A 153 2.83 12.07 -2.70
CA PHE A 153 1.51 12.14 -2.11
C PHE A 153 1.45 13.24 -1.03
N SER A 154 0.28 13.85 -0.92
CA SER A 154 -0.06 14.84 0.10
C SER A 154 0.09 14.31 1.52
N ARG A 155 0.05 15.22 2.49
CA ARG A 155 -0.09 14.83 3.89
C ARG A 155 -1.38 14.03 4.04
N PRO A 156 -1.35 12.87 4.71
CA PRO A 156 -2.52 12.02 4.82
C PRO A 156 -3.58 12.62 5.74
N VAL A 157 -4.84 12.35 5.40
CA VAL A 157 -6.01 12.65 6.25
C VAL A 157 -6.52 11.35 6.86
N ASN A 158 -6.84 11.37 8.15
CA ASN A 158 -7.39 10.22 8.85
C ASN A 158 -8.86 10.01 8.47
N LEU A 159 -9.15 8.91 7.80
CA LEU A 159 -10.54 8.50 7.54
C LEU A 159 -11.13 7.74 8.74
N ARG A 160 -10.29 6.97 9.44
CA ARG A 160 -10.73 6.10 10.52
C ARG A 160 -9.58 5.67 11.42
N SER A 161 -9.74 5.84 12.72
CA SER A 161 -8.89 5.19 13.72
C SER A 161 -9.08 3.66 13.72
N SER A 162 -7.98 2.94 13.85
CA SER A 162 -7.90 1.48 13.84
C SER A 162 -7.38 0.98 15.18
N VAL A 163 -7.73 -0.25 15.54
CA VAL A 163 -7.14 -0.91 16.71
C VAL A 163 -5.67 -1.20 16.41
N LEU A 164 -4.80 -0.82 17.34
CA LEU A 164 -3.39 -1.16 17.31
C LEU A 164 -3.16 -2.45 18.11
N GLY A 165 -2.76 -3.50 17.41
CA GLY A 165 -2.39 -4.77 18.01
C GLY A 165 -0.90 -4.84 18.34
N VAL A 166 -0.57 -5.50 19.45
CA VAL A 166 0.79 -5.84 19.86
C VAL A 166 0.96 -7.35 19.98
N ARG A 167 2.00 -7.89 19.35
CA ARG A 167 2.33 -9.32 19.48
C ARG A 167 3.84 -9.53 19.59
N PRO A 168 4.31 -10.67 20.10
CA PRO A 168 5.71 -11.05 19.95
C PRO A 168 6.07 -11.17 18.45
N ALA A 169 7.15 -10.51 18.04
CA ALA A 169 7.68 -10.60 16.70
C ALA A 169 8.09 -12.04 16.40
N ALA A 170 7.82 -12.50 15.17
CA ALA A 170 8.35 -13.77 14.70
C ALA A 170 9.85 -13.61 14.46
N THR A 171 10.68 -14.07 15.40
CA THR A 171 12.12 -14.17 15.19
C THR A 171 12.40 -15.40 14.32
N LEU A 172 12.76 -15.17 13.06
CA LEU A 172 13.46 -16.19 12.26
C LEU A 172 14.78 -16.52 12.98
N GLY A 173 14.87 -17.71 13.58
CA GLY A 173 16.09 -18.24 14.19
C GLY A 173 16.34 -17.92 15.67
N SER A 174 15.39 -17.35 16.42
CA SER A 174 15.59 -17.15 17.87
C SER A 174 15.67 -18.48 18.61
N LYS A 175 16.69 -18.62 19.47
CA LYS A 175 16.77 -19.75 20.40
C LYS A 175 15.75 -19.54 21.53
N ARG A 176 15.36 -20.64 22.16
CA ARG A 176 14.47 -20.64 23.34
C ARG A 176 15.15 -19.80 24.43
N GLY A 177 14.61 -18.60 24.73
CA GLY A 177 15.16 -17.69 25.74
C GLY A 177 15.40 -16.25 25.29
N ASP A 178 15.41 -15.97 23.98
CA ASP A 178 15.54 -14.60 23.49
C ASP A 178 14.29 -13.77 23.87
N GLN A 179 14.51 -12.57 24.42
CA GLN A 179 13.42 -11.59 24.62
C GLN A 179 12.76 -11.32 23.27
N LYS A 180 11.54 -11.83 23.09
CA LYS A 180 10.77 -11.61 21.87
C LYS A 180 10.45 -10.13 21.76
N ARG A 181 11.04 -9.46 20.78
CA ARG A 181 10.72 -8.06 20.47
C ARG A 181 9.21 -7.94 20.21
N LEU A 182 8.60 -6.83 20.60
CA LEU A 182 7.18 -6.60 20.34
C LEU A 182 6.99 -6.00 18.95
N GLU A 183 6.02 -6.53 18.22
CA GLU A 183 5.61 -6.06 16.92
C GLU A 183 4.25 -5.38 17.00
N TRP A 184 4.16 -4.19 16.39
CA TRP A 184 2.96 -3.37 16.35
C TRP A 184 2.27 -3.50 14.99
N ARG A 185 0.95 -3.73 14.97
CA ARG A 185 0.16 -3.95 13.74
C ARG A 185 -1.21 -3.29 13.83
N GLY A 186 -1.56 -2.44 12.87
CA GLY A 186 -2.96 -2.05 12.67
C GLY A 186 -3.81 -3.24 12.24
N GLU A 187 -4.98 -3.42 12.86
CA GLU A 187 -5.87 -4.55 12.54
C GLU A 187 -6.73 -4.30 11.28
N ASP A 188 -7.01 -3.04 10.98
CA ASP A 188 -7.85 -2.61 9.87
C ASP A 188 -7.04 -2.31 8.61
N HIS A 189 -7.53 -2.77 7.46
CA HIS A 189 -6.92 -2.54 6.14
C HIS A 189 -8.00 -2.14 5.13
N PRO A 190 -7.74 -1.17 4.22
CA PRO A 190 -8.64 -0.96 3.10
C PRO A 190 -8.69 -2.23 2.24
N ALA A 191 -9.91 -2.62 1.87
CA ALA A 191 -10.16 -3.82 1.06
C ALA A 191 -9.83 -3.56 -0.41
N ALA A 192 -10.23 -2.38 -0.88
CA ALA A 192 -10.09 -1.85 -2.23
C ALA A 192 -10.01 -0.31 -2.14
N GLY A 193 -10.02 0.36 -3.29
CA GLY A 193 -10.11 1.82 -3.33
C GLY A 193 -11.54 2.35 -3.14
N ILE A 194 -11.81 3.53 -3.69
CA ILE A 194 -13.06 4.28 -3.56
C ILE A 194 -13.94 4.05 -4.79
N VAL A 195 -15.19 3.66 -4.57
CA VAL A 195 -16.15 3.36 -5.63
C VAL A 195 -17.31 4.36 -5.58
N ARG A 196 -17.70 4.91 -6.73
CA ARG A 196 -18.93 5.71 -6.86
C ARG A 196 -20.15 4.80 -6.77
N MET A 197 -21.16 5.22 -6.03
CA MET A 197 -22.43 4.51 -5.99
C MET A 197 -23.15 4.64 -7.34
N PRO A 198 -23.61 3.54 -7.96
CA PRO A 198 -24.27 3.60 -9.27
C PRO A 198 -25.53 4.46 -9.30
N ASN A 199 -26.28 4.47 -8.19
CA ASN A 199 -27.58 5.12 -8.09
C ASN A 199 -27.51 6.49 -7.38
N ASP A 200 -26.34 6.88 -6.88
CA ASP A 200 -26.14 8.15 -6.17
C ASP A 200 -24.69 8.60 -6.31
N THR A 201 -24.40 9.38 -7.36
CA THR A 201 -23.03 9.82 -7.67
C THR A 201 -22.49 10.85 -6.67
N SER A 202 -23.35 11.39 -5.78
CA SER A 202 -22.94 12.22 -4.65
C SER A 202 -22.28 11.39 -3.55
N LYS A 203 -22.48 10.07 -3.54
CA LYS A 203 -21.94 9.16 -2.54
C LYS A 203 -20.85 8.26 -3.09
N LEU A 204 -19.82 8.12 -2.29
CA LEU A 204 -18.70 7.23 -2.50
C LEU A 204 -18.67 6.18 -1.40
N ILE A 205 -18.22 4.98 -1.73
CA ILE A 205 -18.01 3.90 -0.76
C ILE A 205 -16.55 3.49 -0.79
N PHE A 206 -15.98 3.30 0.40
CA PHE A 206 -14.77 2.54 0.59
C PHE A 206 -15.01 1.39 1.58
N TYR A 207 -14.20 0.35 1.45
CA TYR A 207 -14.38 -0.90 2.16
C TYR A 207 -13.19 -1.12 3.08
N VAL A 208 -13.44 -1.47 4.34
CA VAL A 208 -12.39 -1.78 5.32
C VAL A 208 -12.56 -3.22 5.78
N HIS A 209 -11.50 -4.01 5.65
CA HIS A 209 -11.36 -5.30 6.30
C HIS A 209 -10.94 -5.05 7.75
N HIS A 210 -11.80 -5.43 8.68
CA HIS A 210 -11.55 -5.38 10.11
C HIS A 210 -10.96 -6.69 10.61
N ALA A 211 -10.14 -6.62 11.66
CA ALA A 211 -9.55 -7.79 12.32
C ALA A 211 -8.86 -8.76 11.34
N VAL A 212 -8.07 -8.24 10.41
CA VAL A 212 -7.42 -9.05 9.36
C VAL A 212 -6.55 -10.14 9.99
N ARG A 213 -6.82 -11.40 9.64
CA ARG A 213 -6.07 -12.56 10.15
C ARG A 213 -4.57 -12.38 9.88
N GLY A 214 -3.76 -12.62 10.91
CA GLY A 214 -2.31 -12.41 10.83
C GLY A 214 -1.85 -10.98 11.18
N THR A 215 -2.78 -10.04 11.37
CA THR A 215 -2.51 -8.70 11.94
C THR A 215 -3.27 -8.47 13.24
N THR A 216 -4.48 -9.02 13.37
CA THR A 216 -5.22 -8.96 14.64
C THR A 216 -4.51 -9.72 15.75
N VAL A 217 -4.51 -9.13 16.94
CA VAL A 217 -3.95 -9.73 18.17
C VAL A 217 -5.03 -10.31 19.07
N ARG A 218 -6.29 -10.05 18.73
CA ARG A 218 -7.47 -10.55 19.44
C ARG A 218 -7.80 -11.96 18.92
N LYS A 219 -7.55 -12.97 19.76
CA LYS A 219 -7.73 -14.40 19.39
C LYS A 219 -9.15 -14.76 18.94
N SER A 220 -10.17 -14.05 19.45
CA SER A 220 -11.58 -14.27 19.14
C SER A 220 -12.15 -13.32 18.07
N ALA A 221 -11.33 -12.41 17.51
CA ALA A 221 -11.84 -11.47 16.53
C ALA A 221 -12.12 -12.17 15.20
N ILE A 222 -13.34 -11.95 14.68
CA ILE A 222 -13.76 -12.47 13.39
C ILE A 222 -13.50 -11.40 12.34
N ALA A 223 -12.68 -11.74 11.34
CA ALA A 223 -12.42 -10.86 10.22
C ALA A 223 -13.74 -10.60 9.48
N HIS A 224 -14.04 -9.32 9.24
CA HIS A 224 -15.27 -8.93 8.54
C HIS A 224 -15.00 -7.71 7.67
N LEU A 225 -15.85 -7.54 6.66
CA LEU A 225 -15.79 -6.41 5.74
C LEU A 225 -16.90 -5.42 6.08
N ARG A 226 -16.57 -4.14 6.14
CA ARG A 226 -17.55 -3.07 6.34
C ARG A 226 -17.39 -1.98 5.27
N ALA A 227 -18.53 -1.52 4.75
CA ALA A 227 -18.62 -0.37 3.87
C ALA A 227 -18.73 0.92 4.69
N TYR A 228 -18.04 1.96 4.24
CA TYR A 228 -18.09 3.31 4.78
C TYR A 228 -18.43 4.28 3.65
N GLN A 229 -19.30 5.24 3.94
CA GLN A 229 -19.71 6.25 2.99
C GLN A 229 -18.86 7.51 3.16
N LEU A 230 -18.53 8.14 2.04
CA LEU A 230 -17.91 9.46 1.95
C LEU A 230 -18.68 10.30 0.92
N GLU A 231 -18.98 11.55 1.23
CA GLU A 231 -19.59 12.46 0.26
C GLU A 231 -18.57 12.86 -0.82
N ALA A 232 -19.00 12.89 -2.08
CA ALA A 232 -18.15 13.28 -3.20
C ALA A 232 -17.65 14.71 -3.09
N SER A 233 -18.48 15.61 -2.53
CA SER A 233 -18.10 16.99 -2.21
C SER A 233 -16.98 17.04 -1.17
N GLU A 234 -17.04 16.19 -0.16
CA GLU A 234 -16.00 16.10 0.87
C GLU A 234 -14.69 15.56 0.29
N LEU A 235 -14.74 14.50 -0.53
CA LEU A 235 -13.53 13.99 -1.18
C LEU A 235 -12.88 15.06 -2.08
N ARG A 236 -13.69 15.83 -2.82
CA ARG A 236 -13.21 16.93 -3.65
C ARG A 236 -12.57 18.02 -2.81
N ARG A 237 -13.22 18.42 -1.71
CA ARG A 237 -12.66 19.40 -0.76
C ARG A 237 -11.32 18.95 -0.21
N LEU A 238 -11.20 17.68 0.21
CA LEU A 238 -9.94 17.10 0.70
C LEU A 238 -8.86 17.08 -0.38
N THR A 239 -9.23 16.77 -1.62
CA THR A 239 -8.30 16.75 -2.76
C THR A 239 -7.67 18.13 -2.96
N HIS A 240 -8.49 19.18 -3.09
CA HIS A 240 -7.98 20.55 -3.30
C HIS A 240 -7.12 21.03 -2.13
N LEU A 241 -7.60 20.89 -0.90
CA LEU A 241 -6.85 21.31 0.28
C LEU A 241 -5.47 20.63 0.38
N ALA A 242 -5.42 19.34 0.08
CA ALA A 242 -4.21 18.55 0.22
C ALA A 242 -3.19 18.84 -0.90
N LEU A 243 -3.66 19.10 -2.12
CA LEU A 243 -2.79 19.41 -3.27
C LEU A 243 -2.32 20.86 -3.25
N ASP A 244 -3.14 21.81 -2.80
CA ASP A 244 -2.75 23.21 -2.64
C ASP A 244 -1.65 23.37 -1.58
N GLN A 245 -1.74 22.63 -0.47
CA GLN A 245 -0.70 22.61 0.57
C GLN A 245 0.62 22.02 0.07
N ASN A 246 0.58 21.03 -0.83
CA ASN A 246 1.81 20.50 -1.44
C ASN A 246 2.50 21.51 -2.35
N ASN A 247 1.77 22.39 -3.03
CA ASN A 247 2.34 23.46 -3.86
C ASN A 247 3.01 24.58 -3.03
N SER A 248 2.72 24.67 -1.72
CA SER A 248 3.40 25.59 -0.80
C SER A 248 4.72 25.03 -0.22
N TRP A 249 5.02 23.75 -0.45
CA TRP A 249 6.25 23.12 0.00
C TRP A 249 7.34 23.24 -1.07
N SER A 250 8.24 24.20 -0.89
CA SER A 250 9.50 24.28 -1.63
C SER A 250 10.62 23.61 -0.81
N PRO A 251 11.49 22.79 -1.44
CA PRO A 251 12.73 22.28 -0.83
C PRO A 251 13.67 23.39 -0.32
N SER A 252 13.45 24.65 -0.70
CA SER A 252 14.25 25.81 -0.26
C SER A 252 14.02 26.24 1.19
N ASN A 253 13.09 25.63 1.93
CA ASN A 253 12.80 25.96 3.34
C ASN A 253 13.61 25.12 4.36
N LEU A 254 14.74 24.54 3.93
CA LEU A 254 15.68 23.79 4.76
C LEU A 254 17.11 24.39 4.75
N ALA A 255 17.22 25.69 4.50
CA ALA A 255 18.47 26.44 4.70
C ALA A 255 18.51 27.03 6.12
#